data_AF-A0A0E9RJ84-F1
#
_entry.id   AF-A0A0E9RJ84-F1
#
_cell.length_a   1.000
_cell.length_b   1.000
_cell.length_c   1.000
_cell.angle_alpha   90.00
_cell.angle_beta   90.00
_cell.angle_gamma   90.00
#
_symmetry.space_group_name_H-M   'P 1'
#
loop_
_entity.id
_entity.type
_entity.pdbx_description
1 polymer ?
#
loop_
_entity_poly.entity_id
_entity_poly.type
_entity_poly.pdbx_seq_one_letter_code
_entity_poly.pdbx_strand_id
1 'polypeptide(L)'
;MAVNVYSTSITQETMSRHDITAWVNDILCLNYTKVEQLSSGAAYCQFMDMLFPGCISLKKVKFQAKLEHEYIHNFKLLQASFKRMNVDKN
;
A
#
# COMPACT_ATOMS: atom_id res chain seq x y z
N MET A 1 -2.51 -10.46 14.09
CA MET A 1 -1.24 -10.65 13.34
C MET A 1 -1.61 -10.95 11.89
N ALA A 2 -0.84 -10.46 10.93
CA ALA A 2 -1.09 -10.69 9.51
C ALA A 2 -0.70 -12.12 9.10
N VAL A 3 -1.34 -12.63 8.04
CA VAL A 3 -0.92 -13.86 7.36
C VAL A 3 0.04 -13.45 6.24
N ASN A 4 1.29 -13.91 6.32
CA ASN A 4 2.30 -13.62 5.29
C ASN A 4 2.05 -14.47 4.03
N VAL A 5 2.09 -13.81 2.87
CA VAL A 5 1.93 -14.45 1.55
C VAL A 5 3.24 -14.33 0.78
N TYR A 6 3.69 -15.43 0.19
CA TYR A 6 4.88 -15.49 -0.64
C TYR A 6 4.49 -15.69 -2.10
N SER A 7 5.08 -14.90 -2.99
CA SER A 7 4.89 -15.06 -4.44
C SER A 7 5.54 -16.36 -4.87
N THR A 8 4.73 -17.39 -5.10
CA THR A 8 5.17 -18.70 -5.60
C THR A 8 4.44 -19.01 -6.90
N SER A 9 4.95 -19.94 -7.72
CA SER A 9 4.31 -20.31 -8.99
C SER A 9 2.89 -20.87 -8.84
N ILE A 10 2.44 -21.15 -7.62
CA ILE A 10 1.11 -21.71 -7.32
C ILE A 10 0.06 -20.60 -7.06
N THR A 11 0.48 -19.37 -6.71
CA THR A 11 -0.43 -18.24 -6.45
C THR A 11 -0.68 -17.37 -7.69
N GLN A 12 -0.58 -17.93 -8.90
CA GLN A 12 -0.40 -17.21 -10.17
C GLN A 12 -1.68 -16.71 -10.86
N GLU A 13 -2.52 -15.93 -10.18
CA GLU A 13 -3.36 -14.96 -10.91
C GLU A 13 -2.64 -13.61 -10.90
N THR A 14 -1.78 -13.40 -11.91
CA THR A 14 -1.08 -12.12 -12.08
C THR A 14 -2.04 -11.12 -12.71
N MET A 15 -2.33 -10.02 -12.00
CA MET A 15 -3.13 -8.92 -12.53
C MET A 15 -2.33 -8.05 -13.50
N SER A 16 -2.96 -7.54 -14.56
CA SER A 16 -2.32 -6.56 -15.43
C SER A 16 -2.17 -5.20 -14.73
N ARG A 17 -1.32 -4.30 -15.25
CA ARG A 17 -1.17 -2.94 -14.71
C ARG A 17 -2.49 -2.16 -14.68
N HIS A 18 -3.34 -2.37 -15.68
CA HIS A 18 -4.66 -1.73 -15.76
C HIS A 18 -5.59 -2.28 -14.67
N ASP A 19 -5.62 -3.61 -14.49
CA ASP A 19 -6.45 -4.26 -13.48
C ASP A 19 -6.03 -3.87 -12.07
N ILE A 20 -4.72 -3.79 -11.79
CA ILE A 20 -4.20 -3.32 -10.51
C ILE A 20 -4.68 -1.89 -10.23
N THR A 21 -4.58 -1.00 -11.23
CA THR A 21 -4.97 0.40 -11.07
C THR A 21 -6.48 0.54 -10.86
N ALA A 22 -7.28 -0.21 -11.63
CA ALA A 22 -8.73 -0.25 -11.49
C ALA A 22 -9.15 -0.76 -10.10
N TRP A 23 -8.53 -1.86 -9.63
CA TRP A 23 -8.79 -2.43 -8.32
C TRP A 23 -8.47 -1.46 -7.18
N VAL A 24 -7.30 -0.79 -7.23
CA VAL A 24 -6.95 0.22 -6.21
C VAL A 24 -7.95 1.38 -6.21
N ASN A 25 -8.35 1.85 -7.39
CA ASN A 25 -9.30 2.95 -7.51
C ASN A 25 -10.68 2.59 -6.96
N ASP A 26 -11.16 1.38 -7.24
CA ASP A 26 -12.45 0.87 -6.75
C ASP A 26 -12.46 0.76 -5.22
N ILE A 27 -11.42 0.14 -4.64
CA ILE A 27 -11.37 -0.12 -3.19
C ILE A 27 -11.15 1.17 -2.38
N LEU A 28 -10.29 2.07 -2.85
CA LEU A 28 -9.90 3.27 -2.09
C LEU A 28 -10.58 4.56 -2.58
N CYS A 29 -11.51 4.46 -3.53
CA CYS A 29 -12.17 5.61 -4.18
C CYS A 29 -11.15 6.62 -4.73
N LEU A 30 -10.13 6.14 -5.46
CA LEU A 30 -9.06 6.94 -6.06
C LEU A 30 -9.24 7.09 -7.58
N ASN A 31 -8.44 7.96 -8.18
CA ASN A 31 -8.44 8.23 -9.63
C ASN A 31 -7.01 8.11 -10.22
N TYR A 32 -6.31 7.02 -9.92
CA TYR A 32 -5.02 6.74 -10.54
C TYR A 32 -5.21 6.36 -12.01
N THR A 33 -4.36 6.93 -12.85
CA THR A 33 -4.28 6.69 -14.30
C THR A 33 -3.08 5.82 -14.67
N LYS A 34 -2.12 5.70 -13.74
CA LYS A 34 -0.82 5.08 -13.92
C LYS A 34 -0.46 4.30 -12.66
N VAL A 35 0.03 3.06 -12.84
CA VAL A 35 0.44 2.21 -11.71
C VAL A 35 1.58 2.85 -10.90
N GLU A 36 2.39 3.69 -11.54
CA GLU A 36 3.48 4.45 -10.93
C GLU A 36 3.00 5.42 -9.84
N GLN A 37 1.72 5.81 -9.82
CA GLN A 37 1.16 6.65 -8.75
C GLN A 37 1.15 5.96 -7.38
N LEU A 38 1.22 4.62 -7.35
CA LEU A 38 1.41 3.83 -6.14
C LEU A 38 2.76 4.09 -5.47
N SER A 39 3.75 4.62 -6.20
CA SER A 39 5.07 4.97 -5.64
C SER A 39 5.00 6.04 -4.54
N SER A 40 3.89 6.77 -4.42
CA SER A 40 3.69 7.71 -3.31
C SER A 40 3.62 7.05 -1.94
N GLY A 41 3.32 5.74 -1.88
CA GLY A 41 3.14 4.98 -0.65
C GLY A 41 1.81 5.24 0.08
N ALA A 42 1.02 6.23 -0.33
CA ALA A 42 -0.20 6.64 0.37
C ALA A 42 -1.31 5.57 0.27
N ALA A 43 -1.53 4.98 -0.91
CA ALA A 43 -2.51 3.92 -1.11
C ALA A 43 -2.20 2.68 -0.24
N TYR A 44 -0.92 2.28 -0.16
CA TYR A 44 -0.51 1.16 0.72
C TYR A 44 -0.78 1.46 2.20
N CYS A 45 -0.61 2.72 2.62
CA CYS A 45 -0.96 3.12 3.98
C CYS A 45 -2.47 3.00 4.23
N GLN A 46 -3.31 3.36 3.26
CA GLN A 46 -4.77 3.19 3.39
C GLN A 46 -5.17 1.71 3.43
N PHE A 47 -4.56 0.86 2.60
CA PHE A 47 -4.80 -0.58 2.67
C PHE A 47 -4.45 -1.17 4.03
N MET A 48 -3.34 -0.73 4.64
CA MET A 48 -2.99 -1.20 5.99
C MET A 48 -4.02 -0.80 7.03
N ASP A 49 -4.56 0.42 6.97
CA ASP A 49 -5.64 0.83 7.89
C ASP A 49 -6.95 0.08 7.61
N MET A 50 -7.26 -0.21 6.33
CA MET A 50 -8.44 -0.98 5.95
C MET A 50 -8.37 -2.42 6.44
N LEU A 51 -7.22 -3.08 6.28
CA LEU A 51 -7.01 -4.47 6.71
C LEU A 51 -6.87 -4.58 8.23
N PHE A 52 -6.20 -3.60 8.85
CA PHE A 52 -5.90 -3.58 10.28
C PHE A 52 -6.13 -2.16 10.84
N PRO A 53 -7.39 -1.82 11.19
CA PRO A 53 -7.75 -0.49 11.66
C PRO A 53 -6.85 -0.01 12.81
N GLY A 54 -6.27 1.18 12.66
CA GLY A 54 -5.40 1.80 13.67
C GLY A 54 -3.96 1.28 13.70
N CYS A 55 -3.56 0.33 12.84
CA CYS A 55 -2.17 -0.14 12.77
C CYS A 55 -1.21 0.95 12.25
N ILE A 56 -1.73 1.91 11.48
CA ILE A 56 -1.01 3.03 10.87
C ILE A 56 -1.72 4.35 11.18
N SER A 57 -0.94 5.42 11.37
CA SER A 57 -1.49 6.74 11.65
C SER A 57 -1.78 7.49 10.36
N LEU A 58 -3.00 7.36 9.82
CA LEU A 58 -3.40 8.03 8.56
C LEU A 58 -3.24 9.56 8.62
N LYS A 59 -3.38 10.18 9.80
CA LYS A 59 -3.14 11.61 10.01
C LYS A 59 -1.71 12.05 9.65
N LYS A 60 -0.74 11.13 9.69
CA LYS A 60 0.66 11.39 9.34
C LYS A 60 0.97 11.09 7.86
N VAL A 61 0.07 10.43 7.14
CA VAL A 61 0.28 10.04 5.75
C VAL A 61 0.15 11.29 4.86
N LYS A 62 1.11 11.45 3.96
CA LYS A 62 1.12 12.52 2.96
C LYS A 62 0.36 12.05 1.72
N PHE A 63 -0.95 12.28 1.68
CA PHE A 63 -1.82 11.85 0.57
C PHE A 63 -1.57 12.59 -0.74
N GLN A 64 -1.10 13.84 -0.66
CA GLN A 64 -0.79 14.70 -1.82
C GLN A 64 0.71 14.80 -2.04
N ALA A 65 1.48 13.77 -1.67
CA ALA A 65 2.92 13.73 -1.83
C ALA A 65 3.32 13.94 -3.31
N LYS A 66 4.31 14.81 -3.56
CA LYS A 66 4.84 15.09 -4.91
C LYS A 66 6.35 14.97 -4.99
N LEU A 67 7.04 14.96 -3.85
CA LEU A 67 8.50 14.92 -3.75
C LEU A 67 8.96 13.60 -3.16
N GLU A 68 10.14 13.13 -3.57
CA GLU A 68 10.67 11.83 -3.15
C GLU A 68 10.77 11.67 -1.63
N HIS A 69 11.19 12.71 -0.91
CA HIS A 69 11.27 12.68 0.55
C HIS A 69 9.92 12.46 1.23
N GLU A 70 8.82 12.81 0.58
CA GLU A 70 7.45 12.58 1.04
C GLU A 70 7.03 11.12 0.83
N TYR A 71 7.47 10.51 -0.27
CA TYR A 71 7.25 9.08 -0.52
C TYR A 71 8.01 8.25 0.52
N ILE A 72 9.27 8.60 0.79
CA ILE A 72 10.08 7.96 1.84
C ILE A 72 9.38 8.06 3.20
N HIS A 73 8.79 9.21 3.53
CA HIS A 73 8.03 9.38 4.76
C HIS A 73 6.83 8.42 4.84
N ASN A 74 6.04 8.30 3.78
CA ASN A 74 4.92 7.36 3.72
C ASN A 74 5.39 5.90 3.85
N PHE A 75 6.47 5.51 3.15
CA PHE A 75 7.02 4.16 3.26
C PHE A 75 7.56 3.84 4.66
N LYS A 76 8.14 4.82 5.38
CA LYS A 76 8.53 4.63 6.78
C LYS A 76 7.33 4.34 7.69
N LEU A 77 6.19 5.01 7.46
CA LEU A 77 4.94 4.72 8.19
C LEU A 77 4.43 3.31 7.86
N LEU A 78 4.48 2.93 6.58
CA LEU A 78 4.09 1.61 6.12
C LEU A 78 4.96 0.51 6.77
N GLN A 79 6.28 0.65 6.74
CA GLN A 79 7.22 -0.29 7.38
C GLN A 79 6.96 -0.42 8.89
N ALA A 80 6.64 0.67 9.58
CA ALA A 80 6.27 0.62 10.99
C ALA A 80 4.99 -0.20 11.22
N SER A 81 4.00 -0.10 10.31
CA SER A 81 2.78 -0.92 10.38
C SER A 81 3.04 -2.39 10.08
N PHE A 82 3.93 -2.73 9.14
CA PHE A 82 4.36 -4.10 8.88
C PHE A 82 4.98 -4.75 10.11
N LYS A 83 5.90 -4.05 10.79
CA LYS A 83 6.49 -4.52 12.05
C LYS A 83 5.45 -4.77 13.13
N ARG A 84 4.44 -3.90 13.26
CA ARG A 84 3.34 -4.09 14.23
C ARG A 84 2.48 -5.32 13.94
N MET A 85 2.32 -5.64 12.66
CA MET A 85 1.46 -6.74 12.21
C MET A 85 2.21 -8.06 11.96
N ASN A 86 3.54 -8.10 12.21
CA ASN A 86 4.43 -9.22 11.87
C ASN A 86 4.38 -9.60 10.38
N VAL A 87 4.41 -8.58 9.51
CA VAL A 87 4.56 -8.77 8.06
C VAL A 87 6.05 -8.84 7.73
N ASP A 88 6.49 -9.96 7.16
CA ASP A 88 7.92 -10.28 6.93
C ASP A 88 8.43 -9.81 5.55
N LYS A 89 7.63 -9.02 4.84
CA LYS A 89 7.97 -8.49 3.51
C LYS A 89 8.87 -7.26 3.65
N ASN A 90 10.08 -7.34 3.07
CA ASN A 90 11.05 -6.25 2.96
C ASN A 90 10.69 -5.25 1.86
#